data_AF-A3IT93-F1
#
_entry.id   AF-A3IT93-F1
#
_cell.length_a   1.000
_cell.length_b   1.000
_cell.length_c   1.000
_cell.angle_alpha   90.00
_cell.angle_beta   90.00
_cell.angle_gamma   90.00
#
_symmetry.space_group_name_H-M   'P 1'
#
loop_
_entity.id
_entity.type
_entity.pdbx_description
1 polymer ?
#
loop_
_entity_poly.entity_id
_entity_poly.type
_entity_poly.pdbx_seq_one_letter_code
_entity_poly.pdbx_strand_id
1 'polypeptide(L)'
;MGETFFTSKDAAKITGCTLRQLQYWREKGVIVPIVSATGTGRSVYYSRSELVELAVMVYLLSVGLTFESASGVLQQLREIEPNFAKENSQRRLMLVFDSSEGILKLKDFERESAIAFLDQGLPVIPVWLDGIYQKLDNS
;
A
#
# COMPACT_ATOMS: atom_id res chain seq x y z
N MET A 1 9.99 19.40 14.86
CA MET A 1 8.75 18.72 15.28
C MET A 1 9.05 17.25 15.36
N GLY A 2 8.77 16.60 16.50
CA GLY A 2 9.06 15.17 16.68
C GLY A 2 8.19 14.31 15.76
N GLU A 3 8.74 13.23 15.25
CA GLU A 3 7.98 12.25 14.45
C GLU A 3 6.93 11.58 15.35
N THR A 4 5.67 11.58 14.91
CA THR A 4 4.58 10.93 15.65
C THR A 4 4.58 9.44 15.32
N PHE A 5 4.56 8.63 16.38
CA PHE A 5 4.58 7.17 16.28
C PHE A 5 3.25 6.57 16.76
N PHE A 6 2.80 5.53 16.08
CA PHE A 6 1.49 4.89 16.29
C PHE A 6 1.68 3.46 16.79
N THR A 7 0.95 3.04 17.82
CA THR A 7 1.02 1.63 18.27
C THR A 7 0.41 0.71 17.21
N SER A 8 0.62 -0.61 17.34
CA SER A 8 -0.07 -1.57 16.45
C SER A 8 -1.59 -1.48 16.53
N LYS A 9 -2.17 -1.08 17.68
CA LYS A 9 -3.62 -0.87 17.81
C LYS A 9 -4.05 0.38 17.05
N ASP A 10 -3.30 1.47 17.16
CA ASP A 10 -3.59 2.71 16.43
C ASP A 10 -3.44 2.48 14.93
N ALA A 11 -2.35 1.85 14.48
CA ALA A 11 -2.13 1.52 13.08
C ALA A 11 -3.26 0.66 12.50
N ALA A 12 -3.70 -0.38 13.20
CA ALA A 12 -4.82 -1.22 12.79
C ALA A 12 -6.12 -0.41 12.68
N LYS A 13 -6.42 0.42 13.69
CA LYS A 13 -7.61 1.26 13.72
C LYS A 13 -7.63 2.27 12.58
N ILE A 14 -6.52 2.98 12.37
CA ILE A 14 -6.40 4.05 11.37
C ILE A 14 -6.47 3.50 9.94
N THR A 15 -5.80 2.36 9.70
CA THR A 15 -5.69 1.80 8.33
C THR A 15 -6.83 0.84 7.98
N GLY A 16 -7.58 0.36 8.98
CA GLY A 16 -8.65 -0.63 8.80
C GLY A 16 -8.17 -2.08 8.65
N CYS A 17 -6.87 -2.35 8.78
CA CYS A 17 -6.38 -3.73 8.82
C CYS A 17 -6.55 -4.36 10.20
N THR A 18 -6.55 -5.68 10.25
CA THR A 18 -6.57 -6.44 11.51
C THR A 18 -5.17 -6.50 12.13
N LEU A 19 -5.11 -6.65 13.47
CA LEU A 19 -3.84 -6.90 14.17
C LEU A 19 -3.10 -8.14 13.63
N ARG A 20 -3.83 -9.15 13.16
CA ARG A 20 -3.26 -10.36 12.58
C ARG A 20 -2.61 -10.08 11.22
N GLN A 21 -3.25 -9.27 10.37
CA GLN A 21 -2.66 -8.81 9.12
C GLN A 21 -1.37 -8.03 9.38
N LEU A 22 -1.38 -7.06 10.31
CA LEU A 22 -0.15 -6.34 10.71
C LEU A 22 0.97 -7.27 11.16
N GLN A 23 0.65 -8.26 11.98
CA GLN A 23 1.65 -9.23 12.41
C GLN A 23 2.19 -10.03 11.22
N TYR A 24 1.31 -10.55 10.37
CA TYR A 24 1.71 -11.35 9.21
C TYR A 24 2.57 -10.54 8.22
N TRP A 25 2.21 -9.30 7.93
CA TRP A 25 2.97 -8.44 7.01
C TRP A 25 4.37 -8.10 7.55
N ARG A 26 4.50 -7.93 8.88
CA ARG A 26 5.81 -7.78 9.54
C ARG A 26 6.64 -9.06 9.47
N GLU A 27 6.04 -10.20 9.78
CA GLU A 27 6.71 -11.52 9.70
C GLU A 27 7.22 -11.81 8.28
N LYS A 28 6.51 -11.31 7.25
CA LYS A 28 6.91 -11.39 5.84
C LYS A 28 7.82 -10.27 5.37
N GLY A 29 8.15 -9.30 6.22
CA GLY A 29 9.03 -8.18 5.88
C GLY A 29 8.46 -7.20 4.87
N VAL A 30 7.15 -7.22 4.61
CA VAL A 30 6.52 -6.32 3.62
C VAL A 30 6.49 -4.89 4.13
N ILE A 31 6.17 -4.72 5.42
CA ILE A 31 6.21 -3.44 6.14
C ILE A 31 6.95 -3.68 7.44
N VAL A 32 8.11 -3.03 7.58
CA VAL A 32 9.03 -3.23 8.72
C VAL A 32 9.03 -1.96 9.57
N PRO A 33 8.39 -1.97 10.75
CA PRO A 33 8.31 -0.78 11.60
C PRO A 33 9.68 -0.42 12.20
N ILE A 34 9.89 0.88 12.41
CA ILE A 34 11.12 1.48 12.98
C ILE A 34 11.54 0.84 14.31
N VAL A 35 10.58 0.54 15.19
CA VAL A 35 10.84 -0.19 16.44
C VAL A 35 10.18 -1.56 16.36
N SER A 36 10.93 -2.53 15.85
CA SER A 36 10.65 -3.95 16.03
C SER A 36 11.70 -4.50 16.98
N ALA A 37 11.28 -5.22 18.01
CA ALA A 37 12.27 -5.73 18.93
C ALA A 37 11.87 -7.14 19.40
N THR A 38 12.82 -8.05 19.25
CA THR A 38 12.73 -9.47 19.63
C THR A 38 12.76 -9.58 21.15
N GLY A 39 11.66 -10.03 21.80
CA GLY A 39 11.60 -10.27 23.25
C GLY A 39 10.30 -9.84 23.96
N THR A 40 10.07 -10.39 25.15
CA THR A 40 8.80 -10.54 25.93
C THR A 40 8.05 -9.26 26.35
N GLY A 41 8.36 -8.09 25.83
CA GLY A 41 7.70 -6.84 26.25
C GLY A 41 7.99 -5.62 25.38
N ARG A 42 8.11 -5.78 24.06
CA ARG A 42 8.46 -4.66 23.17
C ARG A 42 7.27 -4.15 22.39
N SER A 43 7.03 -2.85 22.51
CA SER A 43 5.97 -2.13 21.81
C SER A 43 6.41 -1.84 20.38
N VAL A 44 5.55 -2.18 19.42
CA VAL A 44 5.78 -1.93 17.99
C VAL A 44 5.10 -0.64 17.60
N TYR A 45 5.89 0.23 16.99
CA TYR A 45 5.49 1.57 16.61
C TYR A 45 5.65 1.78 15.11
N TYR A 46 4.64 2.41 14.52
CA TYR A 46 4.61 2.76 13.12
C TYR A 46 4.79 4.26 12.93
N SER A 47 5.55 4.69 11.94
CA SER A 47 5.55 6.09 11.49
C SER A 47 4.32 6.41 10.64
N ARG A 48 4.08 7.70 10.38
CA ARG A 48 3.04 8.12 9.45
C ARG A 48 3.23 7.53 8.05
N SER A 49 4.47 7.42 7.57
CA SER A 49 4.76 6.84 6.25
C SER A 49 4.39 5.37 6.19
N GLU A 50 4.69 4.61 7.25
CA GLU A 50 4.31 3.20 7.32
C GLU A 50 2.79 3.02 7.38
N LEU A 51 2.03 3.96 7.97
CA LEU A 51 0.56 3.94 7.87
C LEU A 51 0.06 4.10 6.42
N VAL A 52 0.74 4.91 5.59
CA VAL A 52 0.39 5.05 4.17
C VAL A 52 0.63 3.73 3.43
N GLU A 53 1.77 3.08 3.65
CA GLU A 53 2.05 1.78 3.04
C GLU A 53 1.06 0.69 3.47
N LEU A 54 0.68 0.69 4.76
CA LEU A 54 -0.36 -0.19 5.29
C LEU A 54 -1.70 0.05 4.59
N ALA A 55 -2.10 1.31 4.40
CA ALA A 55 -3.34 1.65 3.72
C ALA A 55 -3.32 1.26 2.23
N VAL A 56 -2.17 1.36 1.56
CA VAL A 56 -1.98 0.81 0.21
C VAL A 56 -2.20 -0.70 0.22
N MET A 57 -1.60 -1.44 1.15
CA MET A 57 -1.83 -2.89 1.26
C MET A 57 -3.30 -3.24 1.51
N VAL A 58 -3.97 -2.52 2.41
CA VAL A 58 -5.41 -2.69 2.67
C VAL A 58 -6.21 -2.46 1.39
N TYR A 59 -5.91 -1.39 0.66
CA TYR A 59 -6.58 -1.10 -0.61
C TYR A 59 -6.38 -2.21 -1.63
N LEU A 60 -5.14 -2.63 -1.87
CA LEU A 60 -4.79 -3.67 -2.84
C LEU A 60 -5.46 -5.02 -2.53
N LEU A 61 -5.53 -5.39 -1.24
CA LEU A 61 -6.24 -6.60 -0.83
C LEU A 61 -7.76 -6.45 -0.96
N SER A 62 -8.30 -5.25 -0.70
CA SER A 62 -9.74 -4.98 -0.81
C SER A 62 -10.28 -5.07 -2.24
N VAL A 63 -9.44 -4.80 -3.24
CA VAL A 63 -9.79 -4.97 -4.66
C VAL A 63 -9.60 -6.41 -5.16
N GLY A 64 -9.26 -7.34 -4.26
CA GLY A 64 -9.20 -8.78 -4.55
C GLY A 64 -7.81 -9.32 -4.93
N LEU A 65 -6.73 -8.53 -4.78
CA LEU A 65 -5.39 -9.07 -5.01
C LEU A 65 -4.99 -10.05 -3.91
N THR A 66 -4.18 -11.06 -4.28
CA THR A 66 -3.53 -11.91 -3.29
C THR A 66 -2.46 -11.12 -2.53
N PHE A 67 -2.00 -11.68 -1.40
CA PHE A 67 -0.93 -11.07 -0.63
C PHE A 67 0.35 -10.90 -1.46
N GLU A 68 0.70 -11.89 -2.27
CA GLU A 68 1.89 -11.89 -3.12
C GLU A 68 1.81 -10.77 -4.17
N SER A 69 0.67 -10.66 -4.87
CA SER A 69 0.46 -9.60 -5.86
C SER A 69 0.42 -8.21 -5.21
N ALA A 70 -0.28 -8.05 -4.08
CA ALA A 70 -0.35 -6.78 -3.38
C ALA A 70 1.03 -6.32 -2.89
N SER A 71 1.83 -7.24 -2.33
CA SER A 71 3.19 -6.94 -1.86
C SER A 71 4.12 -6.57 -3.02
N GLY A 72 4.01 -7.26 -4.16
CA GLY A 72 4.76 -6.93 -5.37
C GLY A 72 4.39 -5.56 -5.95
N VAL A 73 3.10 -5.19 -5.91
CA VAL A 73 2.65 -3.86 -6.31
C VAL A 73 3.16 -2.78 -5.36
N LEU A 74 3.12 -3.00 -4.05
CA LEU A 74 3.68 -2.06 -3.07
C LEU A 74 5.18 -1.84 -3.33
N GLN A 75 5.91 -2.88 -3.70
CA GLN A 75 7.32 -2.76 -4.09
C GLN A 75 7.49 -1.91 -5.35
N GLN A 76 6.73 -2.16 -6.42
CA GLN A 76 6.75 -1.32 -7.63
C GLN A 76 6.43 0.14 -7.32
N LEU A 77 5.48 0.40 -6.41
CA LEU A 77 5.15 1.76 -5.99
C LEU A 77 6.32 2.45 -5.29
N ARG A 78 7.05 1.75 -4.40
CA ARG A 78 8.27 2.26 -3.75
C ARG A 78 9.37 2.59 -4.76
N GLU A 79 9.46 1.85 -5.86
CA GLU A 79 10.45 2.06 -6.91
C GLU A 79 10.09 3.27 -7.79
N ILE A 80 8.82 3.40 -8.17
CA ILE A 80 8.34 4.45 -9.11
C ILE A 80 8.09 5.80 -8.40
N GLU A 81 7.74 5.76 -7.11
CA GLU A 81 7.49 6.96 -6.30
C GLU A 81 8.07 6.80 -4.89
N PRO A 82 9.40 6.87 -4.69
CA PRO A 82 10.04 6.59 -3.40
C PRO A 82 9.54 7.44 -2.22
N ASN A 83 8.98 8.62 -2.49
CA ASN A 83 8.47 9.53 -1.48
C ASN A 83 6.94 9.49 -1.31
N PHE A 84 6.23 8.54 -1.95
CA PHE A 84 4.78 8.46 -1.83
C PHE A 84 4.36 8.41 -0.35
N ALA A 85 5.02 7.62 0.48
CA ALA A 85 4.61 7.50 1.88
C ALA A 85 4.84 8.78 2.71
N LYS A 86 5.66 9.74 2.22
CA LYS A 86 6.05 10.95 2.95
C LYS A 86 5.33 12.21 2.50
N GLU A 87 4.96 12.29 1.24
CA GLU A 87 4.35 13.46 0.62
C GLU A 87 2.95 13.11 0.11
N ASN A 88 2.00 14.05 0.15
CA ASN A 88 0.63 13.85 -0.34
C ASN A 88 0.62 13.83 -1.87
N SER A 89 1.14 12.75 -2.44
CA SER A 89 1.27 12.56 -3.87
C SER A 89 -0.11 12.54 -4.53
N GLN A 90 -0.31 13.43 -5.49
CA GLN A 90 -1.53 13.49 -6.30
C GLN A 90 -1.44 12.59 -7.54
N ARG A 91 -0.42 11.72 -7.62
CA ARG A 91 -0.23 10.84 -8.76
C ARG A 91 -1.41 9.87 -8.87
N ARG A 92 -1.95 9.80 -10.09
CA ARG A 92 -2.97 8.83 -10.48
C ARG A 92 -2.23 7.71 -11.20
N LEU A 93 -2.22 6.54 -10.59
CA LEU A 93 -1.63 5.34 -11.16
C LEU A 93 -2.74 4.36 -11.53
N MET A 94 -2.39 3.34 -12.29
CA MET A 94 -3.23 2.19 -12.57
C MET A 94 -2.42 0.91 -12.54
N LEU A 95 -3.05 -0.16 -12.09
CA LEU A 95 -2.56 -1.52 -12.30
C LEU A 95 -3.19 -2.09 -13.54
N VAL A 96 -2.35 -2.65 -14.38
CA VAL A 96 -2.73 -3.36 -15.60
C VAL A 96 -2.08 -4.73 -15.59
N PHE A 97 -2.77 -5.73 -16.11
CA PHE A 97 -2.18 -7.05 -16.28
C PHE A 97 -1.30 -7.05 -17.53
N ASP A 98 0.00 -7.29 -17.34
CA ASP A 98 0.93 -7.49 -18.44
C ASP A 98 0.89 -8.98 -18.82
N SER A 99 0.18 -9.29 -19.91
CA SER A 99 0.04 -10.67 -20.39
C SER A 99 1.34 -11.29 -20.87
N SER A 100 2.36 -10.48 -21.19
CA SER A 100 3.67 -10.99 -21.64
C SER A 100 4.53 -11.46 -20.48
N GLU A 101 4.42 -10.80 -19.32
CA GLU A 101 5.17 -11.14 -18.11
C GLU A 101 4.33 -11.92 -17.08
N GLY A 102 3.01 -11.98 -17.27
CA GLY A 102 2.09 -12.67 -16.36
C GLY A 102 1.95 -11.98 -15.00
N ILE A 103 2.28 -10.69 -14.89
CA ILE A 103 2.26 -9.94 -13.64
C ILE A 103 1.42 -8.66 -13.76
N LEU A 104 0.99 -8.13 -12.61
CA LEU A 104 0.43 -6.79 -12.54
C LEU A 104 1.55 -5.76 -12.57
N LYS A 105 1.41 -4.76 -13.46
CA LYS A 105 2.32 -3.62 -13.54
C LYS A 105 1.63 -2.34 -13.14
N LEU A 106 2.31 -1.56 -12.32
CA LEU A 106 1.91 -0.21 -11.98
C LEU A 106 2.40 0.76 -13.06
N LYS A 107 1.48 1.57 -13.60
CA LYS A 107 1.74 2.60 -14.61
C LYS A 107 1.07 3.90 -14.21
N ASP A 108 1.54 5.02 -14.74
CA ASP A 108 0.77 6.26 -14.68
C ASP A 108 -0.58 6.06 -15.39
N PHE A 109 -1.63 6.64 -14.80
CA PHE A 109 -2.95 6.56 -15.37
C PHE A 109 -3.03 7.44 -16.61
N GLU A 110 -3.26 6.80 -17.74
CA GLU A 110 -3.56 7.44 -19.02
C GLU A 110 -4.89 6.89 -19.53
N ARG A 111 -5.82 7.78 -19.87
CA ARG A 111 -7.20 7.40 -20.18
C ARG A 111 -7.27 6.48 -21.41
N GLU A 112 -6.58 6.84 -22.48
CA GLU A 112 -6.55 6.10 -23.73
C GLU A 112 -5.96 4.70 -23.52
N SER A 113 -4.85 4.62 -22.79
CA SER A 113 -4.21 3.36 -22.42
C SER A 113 -5.14 2.50 -21.56
N ALA A 114 -5.81 3.06 -20.55
CA ALA A 114 -6.76 2.35 -19.72
C ALA A 114 -7.94 1.78 -20.53
N ILE A 115 -8.52 2.59 -21.43
CA ILE A 115 -9.60 2.13 -22.32
C ILE A 115 -9.09 0.98 -23.20
N ALA A 116 -7.88 1.08 -23.75
CA ALA A 116 -7.31 0.02 -24.59
C ALA A 116 -7.13 -1.31 -23.83
N PHE A 117 -6.77 -1.29 -22.55
CA PHE A 117 -6.74 -2.50 -21.72
C PHE A 117 -8.14 -3.09 -21.52
N LEU A 118 -9.12 -2.24 -21.21
CA LEU A 118 -10.52 -2.66 -21.02
C LEU A 118 -11.12 -3.25 -22.31
N ASP A 119 -10.85 -2.64 -23.48
CA ASP A 119 -11.29 -3.14 -24.79
C ASP A 119 -10.71 -4.52 -25.13
N GLN A 120 -9.54 -4.85 -24.57
CA GLN A 120 -8.92 -6.17 -24.66
C GLN A 120 -9.45 -7.17 -23.61
N GLY A 121 -10.41 -6.77 -22.78
CA GLY A 121 -10.94 -7.58 -21.69
C GLY A 121 -9.98 -7.72 -20.50
N LEU A 122 -8.94 -6.88 -20.43
CA LEU A 122 -7.97 -6.89 -19.33
C LEU A 122 -8.41 -5.93 -18.22
N PRO A 123 -8.22 -6.31 -16.94
CA PRO A 123 -8.62 -5.46 -15.82
C PRO A 123 -7.71 -4.22 -15.73
N VAL A 124 -8.33 -3.10 -15.34
CA VAL A 124 -7.65 -1.86 -14.96
C VAL A 124 -8.09 -1.51 -13.55
N ILE A 125 -7.14 -1.43 -12.62
CA ILE A 125 -7.42 -1.08 -11.22
C ILE A 125 -6.78 0.29 -10.95
N PRO A 126 -7.57 1.34 -10.63
CA PRO A 126 -7.00 2.63 -10.29
C PRO A 126 -6.20 2.54 -8.98
N VAL A 127 -5.07 3.23 -8.88
CA VAL A 127 -4.31 3.39 -7.63
C VAL A 127 -4.13 4.89 -7.41
N TRP A 128 -4.98 5.45 -6.56
CA TRP A 128 -5.07 6.89 -6.30
C TRP A 128 -4.55 7.21 -4.91
N LEU A 129 -3.33 7.76 -4.85
CA LEU A 129 -2.63 7.97 -3.58
C LEU A 129 -3.35 9.03 -2.72
N ASP A 130 -3.82 10.12 -3.32
CA ASP A 130 -4.67 11.13 -2.70
C ASP A 130 -5.89 10.53 -1.97
N GLY A 131 -6.58 9.57 -2.60
CA GLY A 131 -7.72 8.88 -2.00
C GLY A 131 -7.32 8.02 -0.79
N ILE A 132 -6.09 7.50 -0.79
CA ILE A 132 -5.53 6.75 0.33
C ILE A 132 -5.17 7.71 1.48
N TYR A 133 -4.52 8.85 1.22
CA TYR A 133 -4.22 9.83 2.28
C TYR A 133 -5.49 10.42 2.90
N GLN A 134 -6.50 10.75 2.09
CA GLN A 134 -7.76 11.31 2.59
C GLN A 134 -8.47 10.36 3.55
N LYS A 135 -8.40 9.04 3.31
CA LYS A 135 -8.96 8.06 4.25
C LYS A 135 -8.20 8.05 5.58
N LEU A 136 -6.88 8.17 5.54
CA LEU A 136 -6.03 8.22 6.73
C LEU A 136 -6.23 9.50 7.55
N ASP A 137 -6.45 10.64 6.90
CA ASP A 137 -6.69 11.93 7.57
C ASP A 137 -8.06 12.01 8.26
N ASN A 138 -9.04 11.23 7.79
CA ASN A 138 -10.41 11.22 8.33
C ASN A 138 -10.67 10.11 9.37
N SER A 139 -9.65 9.34 9.77
CA SER A 139 -9.77 8.15 10.64
C SER A 139 -9.34 8.37 12.10
#